data_AF-A0A0C2MSI7-F1
#
_entry.id   AF-A0A0C2MSI7-F1
#
_cell.length_a   1.000
_cell.length_b   1.000
_cell.length_c   1.000
_cell.angle_alpha   90.00
_cell.angle_beta   90.00
_cell.angle_gamma   90.00
#
_symmetry.space_group_name_H-M   'P 1'
#
loop_
_entity.id
_entity.type
_entity.pdbx_description
1 polymer ?
#
loop_
_entity_poly.entity_id
_entity_poly.type
_entity_poly.pdbx_seq_one_letter_code
_entity_poly.pdbx_strand_id
1 'polypeptide(L)'
;MGITIELCSGFIDKGETPQDGAVRELHEETGYCVNKNRLESVRTSVSPTGTTNHLFYLEVSEKDKVSNSYGLDHEGEDIELFYVPISNPGEMIQKLGDRASNIAYMSIYWFFHEKNSKITFK
;
A
#
# COMPACT_ATOMS: atom_id res chain seq x y z
N MET A 1 19.98 8.42 -9.55
CA MET A 1 19.21 7.22 -9.17
C MET A 1 17.76 7.47 -9.58
N GLY A 2 17.07 6.46 -10.09
CA GLY A 2 15.64 6.57 -10.40
C GLY A 2 14.82 6.32 -9.13
N ILE A 3 13.62 6.90 -9.05
CA ILE A 3 12.68 6.69 -7.95
C ILE A 3 11.39 6.18 -8.58
N THR A 4 10.81 5.14 -7.98
CA THR A 4 9.49 4.62 -8.30
C THR A 4 8.56 4.90 -7.13
N ILE A 5 7.33 5.32 -7.40
CA ILE A 5 6.29 5.46 -6.37
C ILE A 5 5.42 4.20 -6.39
N GLU A 6 5.43 3.47 -5.30
CA GLU A 6 4.72 2.19 -5.19
C GLU A 6 3.79 2.19 -3.97
N LEU A 7 2.87 1.24 -3.95
CA LEU A 7 2.14 0.92 -2.73
C LEU A 7 3.05 0.05 -1.86
N CYS A 8 2.89 0.13 -0.54
CA CYS A 8 3.53 -0.81 0.37
C CYS A 8 3.18 -2.26 -0.03
N SER A 9 4.21 -3.09 -0.25
CA SER A 9 4.04 -4.45 -0.75
C SER A 9 5.33 -5.26 -0.65
N GLY A 10 5.22 -6.53 -0.26
CA GLY A 10 6.30 -7.49 -0.38
C GLY A 10 5.79 -8.92 -0.57
N PHE A 11 6.69 -9.88 -0.41
CA PHE A 11 6.38 -11.29 -0.65
C PHE A 11 5.59 -11.89 0.52
N ILE A 12 4.78 -12.89 0.23
CA ILE A 12 4.13 -13.71 1.26
C ILE A 12 5.14 -14.78 1.69
N ASP A 13 5.54 -14.76 2.96
CA ASP A 13 6.49 -15.73 3.48
C ASP A 13 5.87 -17.11 3.69
N LYS A 14 6.75 -18.11 3.83
CA LYS A 14 6.33 -19.50 4.02
C LYS A 14 5.50 -19.64 5.30
N GLY A 15 4.22 -19.97 5.13
CA GLY A 15 3.29 -20.19 6.23
C GLY A 15 2.42 -18.98 6.56
N GLU A 16 2.64 -17.84 5.90
CA GLU A 16 1.79 -16.67 6.01
C GLU A 16 0.51 -16.82 5.17
N THR A 17 -0.58 -16.24 5.67
CA THR A 17 -1.71 -15.86 4.79
C THR A 17 -1.37 -14.54 4.08
N PRO A 18 -2.02 -14.21 2.95
CA PRO A 18 -1.83 -12.91 2.29
C PRO A 18 -2.02 -11.71 3.23
N GLN A 19 -2.93 -11.82 4.19
CA GLN A 19 -3.16 -10.79 5.20
C GLN A 19 -2.03 -10.70 6.23
N ASP A 20 -1.40 -11.82 6.58
CA ASP A 20 -0.26 -11.82 7.50
C ASP A 20 0.94 -11.11 6.87
N GLY A 21 1.27 -11.44 5.61
CA GLY A 21 2.30 -10.74 4.85
C GLY A 21 1.98 -9.25 4.71
N ALA A 22 0.76 -8.89 4.34
CA ALA A 22 0.39 -7.48 4.18
C ALA A 22 0.55 -6.63 5.46
N VAL A 23 0.26 -7.17 6.65
CA VAL A 23 0.47 -6.41 7.90
C VAL A 23 1.93 -6.41 8.36
N ARG A 24 2.71 -7.45 8.01
CA ARG A 24 4.16 -7.50 8.27
C ARG A 24 4.87 -6.45 7.43
N GLU A 25 4.66 -6.48 6.11
CA GLU A 25 5.25 -5.53 5.15
C GLU A 25 4.85 -4.08 5.48
N LEU A 26 3.58 -3.85 5.85
CA LEU A 26 3.15 -2.52 6.32
C LEU A 26 3.98 -2.05 7.51
N HIS A 27 4.24 -2.91 8.49
CA HIS A 27 5.04 -2.53 9.64
C HIS A 27 6.51 -2.29 9.27
N GLU A 28 7.09 -3.14 8.43
CA GLU A 28 8.49 -3.08 8.01
C GLU A 28 8.77 -1.82 7.17
N GLU A 29 7.94 -1.55 6.16
CA GLU A 29 8.14 -0.45 5.19
C GLU A 29 7.61 0.91 5.66
N THR A 30 6.69 0.94 6.63
CA THR A 30 6.00 2.20 7.00
C THR A 30 5.97 2.50 8.49
N GLY A 31 6.25 1.51 9.35
CA GLY A 31 6.16 1.61 10.80
C GLY A 31 4.74 1.61 11.37
N TYR A 32 3.70 1.42 10.55
CA TYR A 32 2.32 1.24 11.01
C TYR A 32 2.05 -0.23 11.40
N CYS A 33 1.51 -0.44 12.60
CA CYS A 33 1.14 -1.77 13.09
C CYS A 33 -0.37 -1.84 13.32
N VAL A 34 -1.04 -2.77 12.63
CA VAL A 34 -2.50 -2.93 12.66
C VAL A 34 -2.90 -4.38 12.76
N ASN A 35 -4.10 -4.63 13.28
CA ASN A 35 -4.67 -5.98 13.25
C ASN A 35 -5.14 -6.32 11.83
N LYS A 36 -4.76 -7.51 11.33
CA LYS A 36 -5.12 -8.00 9.99
C LYS A 36 -6.61 -8.02 9.67
N ASN A 37 -7.49 -8.08 10.69
CA ASN A 37 -8.94 -8.02 10.51
C ASN A 37 -9.44 -6.65 10.03
N ARG A 38 -8.59 -5.61 10.06
CA ARG A 38 -8.87 -4.29 9.48
C ARG A 38 -8.64 -4.24 7.97
N LEU A 39 -7.94 -5.22 7.39
CA LEU A 39 -7.69 -5.26 5.96
C LEU A 39 -8.98 -5.58 5.21
N GLU A 40 -9.28 -4.75 4.22
CA GLU A 40 -10.30 -5.00 3.22
C GLU A 40 -9.67 -5.54 1.95
N SER A 41 -10.15 -6.69 1.48
CA SER A 41 -9.69 -7.25 0.21
C SER A 41 -10.23 -6.41 -0.95
N VAL A 42 -9.31 -5.87 -1.76
CA VAL A 42 -9.62 -5.09 -2.95
C VAL A 42 -9.70 -5.99 -4.17
N ARG A 43 -8.63 -6.74 -4.41
CA ARG A 43 -8.48 -7.57 -5.60
C ARG A 43 -7.44 -8.65 -5.38
N THR A 44 -7.69 -9.82 -5.93
CA THR A 44 -6.64 -10.80 -6.22
C THR A 44 -6.49 -10.90 -7.73
N SER A 45 -5.27 -10.79 -8.23
CA SER A 45 -4.98 -10.82 -9.67
C SER A 45 -3.66 -11.50 -9.97
N VAL A 46 -3.57 -12.12 -11.14
CA VAL A 46 -2.34 -12.72 -11.64
C VAL A 46 -1.67 -11.74 -12.60
N SER A 47 -0.40 -11.44 -12.39
CA SER A 47 0.40 -10.61 -13.28
C SER A 47 0.65 -11.34 -14.61
N PRO A 48 1.05 -10.64 -15.69
CA PRO A 48 1.45 -11.29 -16.94
C PRO A 48 2.58 -12.32 -16.79
N THR A 49 3.39 -12.21 -15.74
CA THR A 49 4.49 -13.14 -15.41
C THR A 49 4.04 -14.34 -14.56
N GLY A 50 2.75 -14.45 -14.24
CA GLY A 50 2.19 -15.56 -13.44
C GLY A 50 2.22 -15.34 -11.92
N THR A 51 2.65 -14.16 -11.45
CA THR A 51 2.68 -13.85 -10.01
C THR A 51 1.28 -13.48 -9.52
N THR A 52 0.79 -14.17 -8.50
CA THR A 52 -0.46 -13.78 -7.83
C THR A 52 -0.21 -12.62 -6.88
N ASN A 53 -0.97 -11.54 -7.04
CA ASN A 53 -0.94 -10.34 -6.22
C ASN A 53 -2.26 -10.21 -5.46
N HIS A 54 -2.17 -9.90 -4.17
CA HIS A 54 -3.32 -9.62 -3.30
C HIS A 54 -3.25 -8.15 -2.86
N LEU A 55 -4.21 -7.35 -3.33
CA LEU A 55 -4.30 -5.93 -2.98
C LEU A 55 -5.30 -5.75 -1.84
N PHE A 56 -4.88 -5.00 -0.82
CA PHE A 56 -5.69 -4.66 0.34
C PHE A 56 -5.84 -3.16 0.51
N TYR A 57 -6.91 -2.76 1.19
CA TYR A 57 -7.14 -1.40 1.66
C TYR A 57 -7.29 -1.39 3.18
N LEU A 58 -6.78 -0.35 3.81
CA LEU A 58 -7.03 -0.05 5.21
C LEU A 58 -6.93 1.45 5.47
N GLU A 59 -7.57 1.88 6.55
CA GLU A 59 -7.39 3.21 7.12
C GLU A 59 -6.44 3.11 8.30
N VAL A 60 -5.44 3.98 8.35
CA VAL A 60 -4.48 4.11 9.44
C VAL A 60 -4.54 5.52 10.02
N SER A 61 -4.08 5.67 11.26
CA SER A 61 -3.91 6.95 11.94
C SER A 61 -2.56 7.00 12.64
N GLU A 62 -2.17 8.16 13.14
CA GLU A 62 -0.94 8.31 13.94
C GLU A 62 -0.89 7.41 15.18
N LYS A 63 -2.04 6.94 15.67
CA LYS A 63 -2.10 5.98 16.79
C LYS A 63 -1.64 4.58 16.41
N ASP A 64 -1.67 4.25 15.12
CA ASP A 64 -1.23 2.97 14.58
C ASP A 64 0.29 2.98 14.28
N LYS A 65 0.94 4.16 14.30
CA LYS A 65 2.37 4.29 14.03
C LYS A 65 3.18 3.95 15.27
N VAL A 66 4.00 2.90 15.18
CA VAL A 66 4.79 2.38 16.30
C VAL A 66 6.29 2.57 16.11
N SER A 67 6.74 2.85 14.89
CA SER A 67 8.15 3.08 14.56
C SER A 67 8.29 3.99 13.32
N ASN A 68 9.54 4.36 13.01
CA ASN A 68 9.92 4.97 11.73
C ASN A 68 10.77 3.96 10.94
N SER A 69 10.23 2.75 10.76
CA SER A 69 10.83 1.71 9.92
C SER A 69 10.49 1.95 8.46
N TYR A 70 11.47 1.71 7.57
CA TYR A 70 11.35 1.93 6.12
C TYR A 70 12.07 0.80 5.35
N GLY A 71 11.73 -0.44 5.69
CA GLY A 71 12.38 -1.66 5.24
C GLY A 71 13.35 -2.24 6.28
N LEU A 72 14.00 -3.36 5.93
CA LEU A 72 14.97 -4.05 6.78
C LEU A 72 16.41 -3.88 6.25
N ASP A 73 17.37 -3.62 7.15
CA ASP A 73 18.78 -3.37 6.79
C ASP A 73 19.41 -4.48 5.92
N HIS A 74 18.94 -5.72 6.06
CA HIS A 74 19.49 -6.88 5.37
C HIS A 74 18.84 -7.18 4.02
N GLU A 75 17.75 -6.49 3.69
CA GLU A 75 17.04 -6.63 2.40
C GLU A 75 17.55 -5.63 1.36
N GLY A 76 18.30 -4.61 1.80
CA GLY A 76 18.92 -3.62 0.92
C GLY A 76 17.91 -2.65 0.30
N GLU A 77 16.78 -2.46 0.97
CA GLU A 77 15.72 -1.54 0.57
C GLU A 77 16.08 -0.09 0.90
N ASP A 78 15.63 0.84 0.06
CA ASP A 78 15.80 2.29 0.24
C ASP A 78 14.43 2.96 0.00
N ILE A 79 13.64 3.01 1.08
CA ILE A 79 12.22 3.40 1.04
C ILE A 79 12.03 4.76 1.74
N GLU A 80 11.22 5.62 1.13
CA GLU A 80 10.75 6.87 1.72
C GLU A 80 9.22 6.94 1.62
N LEU A 81 8.56 7.32 2.73
CA LEU A 81 7.11 7.51 2.72
C LEU A 81 6.70 8.75 1.94
N PHE A 82 5.97 8.52 0.86
CA PHE A 82 5.39 9.57 0.04
C PHE A 82 3.88 9.66 0.24
N TYR A 83 3.43 10.67 0.99
CA TYR A 83 2.02 10.89 1.26
C TYR A 83 1.37 11.75 0.17
N VAL A 84 0.26 11.27 -0.40
CA VAL A 84 -0.58 12.02 -1.33
C VAL A 84 -1.90 12.35 -0.64
N PRO A 85 -2.25 13.65 -0.47
CA PRO A 85 -3.54 14.04 0.06
C PRO A 85 -4.68 13.47 -0.79
N ILE A 86 -5.73 12.97 -0.14
CA ILE A 86 -6.95 12.58 -0.82
C ILE A 86 -7.62 13.85 -1.35
N SER A 87 -7.53 14.08 -2.66
CA SER A 87 -8.21 15.17 -3.36
C SER A 87 -9.07 14.62 -4.49
N ASN A 88 -9.06 15.18 -5.70
CA ASN A 88 -9.69 14.52 -6.85
C ASN A 88 -8.69 13.56 -7.53
N PRO A 89 -9.18 12.53 -8.25
CA PRO A 89 -8.30 11.55 -8.90
C PRO A 89 -7.23 12.17 -9.82
N GLY A 90 -7.60 13.23 -10.56
CA GLY A 90 -6.70 13.88 -11.52
C GLY A 90 -5.50 14.55 -10.85
N GLU A 91 -5.73 15.25 -9.73
CA GLU A 91 -4.66 15.85 -8.93
C GLU A 91 -3.74 14.79 -8.32
N MET A 92 -4.30 13.70 -7.80
CA MET A 92 -3.51 12.61 -7.25
C MET A 92 -2.64 11.95 -8.33
N ILE A 93 -3.21 11.68 -9.50
CA ILE A 93 -2.46 11.15 -10.66
C ILE A 93 -1.35 12.12 -11.10
N GLN A 94 -1.64 13.42 -11.17
CA GLN A 94 -0.64 14.44 -11.50
C GLN A 94 0.50 14.47 -10.46
N LYS A 95 0.17 14.31 -9.17
CA LYS A 95 1.15 14.28 -8.09
C LYS A 95 2.09 13.05 -8.19
N LEU A 96 1.56 11.90 -8.58
CA LEU A 96 2.33 10.68 -8.86
C LEU A 96 3.23 10.83 -10.11
N GLY A 97 2.81 11.62 -11.10
CA GLY A 97 3.60 11.88 -12.30
C GLY A 97 3.70 10.65 -13.19
N ASP A 98 4.89 10.33 -13.70
CA ASP A 98 5.24 9.15 -14.51
C ASP A 98 6.05 8.10 -13.73
N ARG A 99 6.22 8.32 -12.42
CA ARG A 99 7.08 7.51 -11.55
C ARG A 99 6.32 6.41 -10.83
N ALA A 100 4.99 6.43 -10.87
CA ALA A 100 4.20 5.47 -10.10
C ALA A 100 3.95 4.18 -10.85
N SER A 101 3.84 3.08 -10.09
CA SER A 101 3.48 1.79 -10.66
C SER A 101 2.03 1.77 -11.15
N ASN A 102 1.73 0.89 -12.12
CA ASN A 102 0.37 0.74 -12.66
C ASN A 102 -0.66 0.42 -11.56
N ILE A 103 -0.26 -0.34 -10.53
CA ILE A 103 -1.15 -0.69 -9.42
C ILE A 103 -1.47 0.51 -8.53
N ALA A 104 -0.56 1.49 -8.40
CA ALA A 104 -0.83 2.74 -7.71
C ALA A 104 -1.88 3.61 -8.44
N TYR A 105 -1.84 3.70 -9.77
CA TYR A 105 -2.90 4.40 -10.51
C TYR A 105 -4.24 3.66 -10.43
N MET A 106 -4.22 2.32 -10.50
CA MET A 106 -5.43 1.50 -10.39
C MET A 106 -6.04 1.57 -8.99
N SER A 107 -5.24 1.71 -7.93
CA SER A 107 -5.75 1.85 -6.57
C SER A 107 -6.43 3.19 -6.36
N ILE A 108 -5.96 4.29 -6.96
CA ILE A 108 -6.68 5.57 -7.00
C ILE A 108 -8.04 5.37 -7.66
N TYR A 109 -8.09 4.76 -8.84
CA TYR A 109 -9.37 4.52 -9.54
C TYR A 109 -10.34 3.70 -8.67
N TRP A 110 -9.87 2.57 -8.10
CA TRP A 110 -10.68 1.74 -7.23
C TRP A 110 -11.17 2.51 -6.00
N PHE A 111 -10.29 3.28 -5.35
CA PHE A 111 -10.62 4.05 -4.15
C PHE A 111 -11.77 5.04 -4.43
N PHE A 112 -11.72 5.80 -5.52
CA PHE A 112 -12.79 6.76 -5.83
C PHE A 112 -14.08 6.10 -6.29
N HIS A 113 -14.00 4.95 -6.95
CA HIS A 113 -15.19 4.23 -7.41
C HIS A 113 -15.90 3.46 -6.28
N GLU A 114 -15.13 2.84 -5.38
CA GLU A 114 -15.66 1.89 -4.38
C GLU A 114 -15.70 2.43 -2.95
N LYS A 115 -14.81 3.38 -2.59
CA LYS A 115 -14.57 3.78 -1.20
C LYS A 115 -14.84 5.24 -0.88
N ASN A 116 -14.46 6.18 -1.73
CA ASN A 116 -14.40 7.61 -1.38
C ASN A 116 -15.75 8.16 -0.88
N SER A 117 -16.89 7.69 -1.40
CA SER A 117 -18.22 8.09 -0.93
C SER A 117 -18.65 7.49 0.42
N LYS A 118 -17.89 6.51 0.92
CA LYS A 118 -18.18 5.73 2.15
C LYS A 118 -17.22 6.08 3.30
N ILE A 119 -16.21 6.91 3.06
CA ILE A 119 -15.24 7.31 4.09
C ILE A 119 -15.89 8.33 5.00
N THR A 120 -15.87 8.05 6.31
CA THR A 120 -16.25 9.03 7.32
C THR A 120 -14.96 9.54 7.95
N PHE A 121 -14.57 10.78 7.64
CA PHE A 121 -13.53 11.47 8.39
C PHE A 121 -14.04 11.62 9.83
N LYS A 122 -13.45 10.87 10.77
CA LYS A 122 -13.70 11.00 12.20
C LYS A 122 -12.62 11.82 12.86
#